data_AF-A0A442IFB6-F1
#
_entry.id   AF-A0A442IFB6-F1
#
_cell.length_a   1.000
_cell.length_b   1.000
_cell.length_c   1.000
_cell.angle_alpha   90.00
_cell.angle_beta   90.00
_cell.angle_gamma   90.00
#
_symmetry.space_group_name_H-M   'P 1'
#
loop_
_entity.id
_entity.type
_entity.pdbx_description
1 polymer ?
#
loop_
_entity_poly.entity_id
_entity_poly.type
_entity_poly.pdbx_seq_one_letter_code
_entity_poly.pdbx_strand_id
1 'polypeptide(L)' 'MITPATANDALAALRAIEHLREARKLLKGIGAKRAVDKVRRALKSAEGAERHVQRRRFV' A
#
# COMPACT_ATOMS: atom_id res chain seq x y z
N MET A 1 -24.74 0.78 2.51
CA MET A 1 -24.17 1.62 1.44
C MET A 1 -22.67 1.68 1.63
N ILE A 2 -21.89 1.42 0.58
CA ILE A 2 -20.44 1.67 0.59
C ILE A 2 -20.26 3.11 0.10
N THR A 3 -19.66 3.98 0.92
CA THR A 3 -19.39 5.38 0.54
C THR A 3 -18.50 5.42 -0.71
N PRO A 4 -18.72 6.32 -1.69
CA PRO A 4 -17.78 6.48 -2.79
C PRO A 4 -16.39 6.86 -2.27
N ALA A 5 -15.35 6.41 -2.96
CA ALA A 5 -13.98 6.73 -2.57
C ALA A 5 -13.62 8.16 -2.98
N THR A 6 -12.93 8.87 -2.09
CA THR A 6 -12.48 10.24 -2.33
C THR A 6 -11.10 10.27 -2.98
N ALA A 7 -10.71 11.44 -3.51
CA ALA A 7 -9.33 11.67 -3.96
C ALA A 7 -8.31 11.50 -2.82
N ASN A 8 -8.69 11.82 -1.58
CA ASN A 8 -7.85 11.64 -0.41
C ASN A 8 -7.61 10.16 -0.08
N ASP A 9 -8.61 9.29 -0.30
CA ASP A 9 -8.45 7.85 -0.12
C ASP A 9 -7.44 7.28 -1.12
N ALA A 10 -7.51 7.74 -2.38
CA ALA A 10 -6.56 7.35 -3.42
C ALA A 10 -5.14 7.81 -3.07
N LEU A 11 -4.99 9.06 -2.63
CA LEU A 11 -3.70 9.60 -2.21
C LEU A 11 -3.14 8.85 -0.99
N ALA A 12 -3.98 8.51 -0.01
CA ALA A 12 -3.57 7.75 1.17
C ALA A 12 -3.06 6.35 0.80
N ALA A 13 -3.75 5.65 -0.11
CA ALA A 13 -3.33 4.34 -0.59
C ALA A 13 -1.98 4.41 -1.33
N LEU A 14 -1.78 5.42 -2.17
CA LEU A 14 -0.51 5.64 -2.88
C LEU A 14 0.65 5.91 -1.89
N ARG A 15 0.45 6.81 -0.93
CA ARG A 15 1.46 7.11 0.11
C ARG A 15 1.83 5.87 0.93
N ALA A 16 0.84 5.06 1.30
CA ALA A 16 1.09 3.81 2.02
C ALA A 16 1.97 2.85 1.20
N ILE A 17 1.72 2.72 -0.10
CA ILE A 17 2.56 1.90 -1.00
C ILE A 17 4.00 2.45 -1.06
N GLU A 18 4.16 3.77 -1.17
CA GLU A 18 5.49 4.41 -1.20
C GLU A 18 6.27 4.15 0.09
N HIS A 19 5.67 4.38 1.26
CA HIS A 19 6.31 4.11 2.55
C HIS A 19 6.68 2.63 2.73
N LEU A 20 5.85 1.69 2.25
CA LEU A 20 6.19 0.27 2.29
C LEU A 20 7.36 -0.07 1.36
N ARG A 21 7.49 0.60 0.20
CA ARG A 21 8.64 0.41 -0.69
C ARG A 21 9.94 0.91 -0.04
N GLU A 22 9.89 2.08 0.60
CA GLU A 22 11.02 2.64 1.33
C GLU A 22 11.42 1.77 2.52
N ALA A 23 10.46 1.37 3.35
CA ALA A 23 10.70 0.47 4.47
C ALA A 23 11.35 -0.84 4.00
N ARG A 24 10.86 -1.43 2.90
CA ARG A 24 11.44 -2.64 2.33
C ARG A 24 12.90 -2.43 1.90
N LYS A 25 13.22 -1.28 1.28
CA LYS A 25 14.59 -0.93 0.86
C LYS A 25 15.52 -0.86 2.06
N LEU A 26 15.11 -0.15 3.12
CA LEU A 26 15.89 0.01 4.35
C LEU A 26 16.12 -1.33 5.06
N LEU A 27 15.05 -2.12 5.24
CA LEU A 27 15.12 -3.44 5.88
C LEU A 27 15.98 -4.43 5.09
N LYS A 28 15.98 -4.34 3.76
CA LYS A 28 16.88 -5.13 2.91
C LYS A 28 18.33 -4.71 3.11
N GLY A 29 18.60 -3.40 3.23
CA GLY A 29 19.93 -2.85 3.48
C GLY A 29 20.58 -3.36 4.76
N ILE A 30 19.78 -3.57 5.82
CA ILE A 30 20.27 -4.10 7.11
C ILE A 30 20.17 -5.64 7.22
N GLY A 31 19.80 -6.35 6.14
CA GLY A 31 19.71 -7.82 6.15
C GLY A 31 18.53 -8.41 6.94
N ALA A 32 17.51 -7.62 7.29
CA ALA A 32 16.36 -8.05 8.09
C ALA A 32 15.34 -8.89 7.28
N LYS A 33 15.74 -10.08 6.82
CA LYS A 33 14.98 -10.94 5.88
C LYS A 33 13.51 -11.15 6.26
N ARG A 34 13.23 -11.49 7.53
CA ARG A 34 11.86 -11.72 8.01
C ARG A 34 10.99 -10.46 7.95
N ALA A 35 11.58 -9.29 8.22
CA ALA A 35 10.87 -8.02 8.15
C ALA A 35 10.58 -7.64 6.68
N VAL A 36 11.55 -7.85 5.78
CA VAL A 36 11.36 -7.67 4.33
C VAL A 36 10.19 -8.49 3.81
N ASP A 37 10.07 -9.76 4.21
CA ASP A 37 8.95 -10.61 3.80
C ASP A 37 7.59 -10.11 4.31
N LYS A 38 7.52 -9.62 5.55
CA LYS A 38 6.29 -9.00 6.10
C LYS A 38 5.90 -7.76 5.30
N VAL A 39 6.85 -6.88 5.02
CA VAL A 39 6.61 -5.66 4.21
C VAL A 39 6.19 -6.02 2.79
N ARG A 40 6.77 -7.07 2.18
CA ARG A 40 6.35 -7.56 0.86
C ARG A 40 4.87 -8.00 0.85
N ARG A 41 4.40 -8.68 1.90
CA ARG A 41 2.98 -9.07 2.02
C ARG A 41 2.07 -7.86 2.23
N ALA A 42 2.48 -6.93 3.10
CA ALA A 42 1.75 -5.68 3.33
C ALA A 42 1.62 -4.86 2.04
N LEU A 43 2.67 -4.80 1.22
CA LEU A 43 2.68 -4.08 -0.05
C LEU A 43 1.68 -4.67 -1.05
N LYS A 44 1.60 -6.00 -1.19
CA LYS A 44 0.55 -6.65 -2.01
C LYS A 44 -0.86 -6.31 -1.52
N SER A 45 -1.06 -6.23 -0.20
CA SER A 45 -2.34 -5.84 0.39
C SER A 45 -2.68 -4.37 0.09
N ALA A 46 -1.70 -3.46 0.20
CA ALA A 46 -1.88 -2.04 -0.08
C ALA A 46 -2.19 -1.79 -1.57
N GLU A 47 -1.55 -2.51 -2.48
CA GLU A 47 -1.89 -2.49 -3.92
C GLU A 47 -3.33 -2.99 -4.17
N GLY A 48 -3.79 -3.99 -3.41
CA GLY A 48 -5.18 -4.44 -3.45
C GLY A 48 -6.17 -3.36 -2.98
N ALA A 49 -5.82 -2.64 -1.91
CA ALA A 49 -6.61 -1.53 -1.39
C ALA A 49 -6.66 -0.36 -2.39
N GLU A 50 -5.54 -0.02 -3.03
CA GLU A 50 -5.48 0.99 -4.09
C GLU A 50 -6.42 0.62 -5.25
N ARG A 51 -6.35 -0.62 -5.77
CA ARG A 51 -7.28 -1.10 -6.80
C ARG A 51 -8.74 -1.06 -6.38
N HIS A 52 -9.02 -1.24 -5.09
CA HIS A 52 -10.38 -1.16 -4.55
C HIS A 52 -10.87 0.29 -4.50
N VAL A 53 -10.01 1.21 -4.05
CA VAL A 53 -10.28 2.65 -3.99
C VAL A 53 -10.50 3.22 -5.40
N GLN A 54 -9.65 2.89 -6.37
CA GLN A 54 -9.82 3.32 -7.76
C GLN A 54 -11.17 2.86 -8.32
N ARG A 55 -11.51 1.57 -8.15
CA ARG A 55 -12.81 1.05 -8.60
C ARG A 55 -13.99 1.80 -7.99
N ARG A 56 -13.90 2.18 -6.71
CA ARG A 56 -14.96 2.95 -6.01
C ARG A 56 -15.00 4.44 -6.33
N ARG A 57 -14.01 4.98 -7.07
CA ARG A 57 -13.98 6.37 -7.50
C ARG A 57 -14.74 6.59 -8.81
N PHE A 58 -14.88 5.54 -9.62
CA PHE A 58 -15.56 5.57 -10.92
C PHE A 58 -17.01 5.03 -10.88
N VAL A 59 -17.53 4.72 -9.70
CA VAL A 59 -18.90 4.22 -9.46
C VAL A 59 -19.63 5.24 -8.60
#